data_AF-A0A5C3PJR7-F1
#
_entry.id   AF-A0A5C3PJR7-F1
#
_cell.length_a   1.000
_cell.length_b   1.000
_cell.length_c   1.000
_cell.angle_alpha   90.00
_cell.angle_beta   90.00
_cell.angle_gamma   90.00
#
_symmetry.space_group_name_H-M   'P 1'
#
loop_
_entity.id
_entity.type
_entity.pdbx_description
1 polymer ?
#
loop_
_entity_poly.entity_id
_entity_poly.type
_entity_poly.pdbx_seq_one_letter_code
_entity_poly.pdbx_strand_id
1 'polypeptide(L)'
;LNSSKLFPNHLFVATPYKADPVDPTRQAIDCGMYHKKLPPKEDLGSETAEMTYNRRVNWSRLEMGIECKLKRTDQDPFDDRSADGEPVAAARKKALGQILSYAELVFKHQQRTSQFMVLFLSHYARVVHFDRSGVYTTHKFCYKTEGALLSDFLVRYSRLQPEHRGLDTTAQRIEADSPLGLAMVKWGEDSNAEDHVKKLFKNSLDSSWAWWKLQVHVEKKHPNQPLPRIEVQEFVVGKPHFQAGGVACRGTRGYVAVRLDEKGELHGPFVYLKDAWRVDHPGIEREGNILQTLNDNTVPFVPTLVCHGDVPGQVTRSQAVWEEANKGKKCRMKKHQHYRVVVAEVGKPLDQFDRGYTLVKAVMFCIVAHAAAYKKAGIVHRDISTGNMLLYKNSDGVWVGLLNDWELAKIVGRNSEARQPDRTGTWQYMSANALNDPSKDIVVPDEIESFFHVLLYLAIRFLPHNLARDSIGRFMIDYFDGCTATQGVYRCGGRKLDAMSRGLIDLRTYN
;
A
#
# COMPACT_ATOMS: atom_id res chain seq x y z
N LEU A 1 32.96 -10.88 -5.20
CA LEU A 1 31.98 -10.70 -6.30
C LEU A 1 32.46 -9.69 -7.34
N ASN A 2 32.72 -8.42 -6.97
CA ASN A 2 33.10 -7.37 -7.94
C ASN A 2 34.34 -7.70 -8.80
N SER A 3 35.38 -8.30 -8.21
CA SER A 3 36.61 -8.66 -8.94
C SER A 3 36.44 -9.80 -9.97
N SER A 4 35.30 -10.49 -9.98
CA SER A 4 35.06 -11.64 -10.88
C SER A 4 34.83 -11.26 -12.33
N LYS A 5 34.56 -9.98 -12.63
CA LYS A 5 34.13 -9.48 -13.97
C LYS A 5 32.84 -10.09 -14.51
N LEU A 6 32.12 -10.91 -13.74
CA LEU A 6 30.88 -11.58 -14.16
C LEU A 6 29.66 -10.64 -14.21
N PHE A 7 29.76 -9.45 -13.60
CA PHE A 7 28.67 -8.51 -13.38
C PHE A 7 28.95 -7.15 -14.06
N PRO A 8 28.92 -7.07 -15.39
CA PRO A 8 29.42 -5.90 -16.13
C PRO A 8 28.62 -4.61 -15.89
N ASN A 9 27.38 -4.69 -15.42
CA ASN A 9 26.48 -3.55 -15.19
C ASN A 9 26.16 -3.33 -13.72
N HIS A 10 26.70 -4.14 -12.81
CA HIS A 10 26.31 -4.17 -11.41
C HIS A 10 27.49 -4.18 -10.48
N LEU A 11 27.27 -3.60 -9.29
CA LEU A 11 28.23 -3.53 -8.22
C LEU A 11 27.60 -4.09 -6.94
N PHE A 12 28.34 -4.93 -6.23
CA PHE A 12 27.99 -5.35 -4.88
C PHE A 12 28.67 -4.42 -3.88
N VAL A 13 27.89 -3.83 -2.98
CA VAL A 13 28.35 -2.83 -2.03
C VAL A 13 27.99 -3.30 -0.63
N ALA A 14 29.01 -3.46 0.23
CA ALA A 14 28.80 -3.74 1.63
C ALA A 14 28.27 -2.48 2.34
N THR A 15 27.19 -2.64 3.11
CA THR A 15 26.53 -1.58 3.88
C THR A 15 26.26 -1.99 5.36
N PRO A 16 27.21 -2.64 6.07
CA PRO A 16 26.93 -3.36 7.32
C PRO A 16 26.61 -2.50 8.56
N TYR A 17 26.89 -1.19 8.56
CA TYR A 17 26.88 -0.40 9.80
C TYR A 17 26.06 0.89 9.75
N LYS A 18 25.58 1.34 8.57
CA LYS A 18 24.92 2.65 8.43
C LYS A 18 23.68 2.60 7.56
N ALA A 19 22.55 2.90 8.19
CA ALA A 19 21.26 3.02 7.55
C ALA A 19 21.17 4.19 6.57
N ASP A 20 20.20 4.12 5.67
CA ASP A 20 19.81 5.21 4.78
C ASP A 20 19.41 6.43 5.63
N PRO A 21 20.03 7.61 5.45
CA PRO A 21 19.75 8.77 6.30
C PRO A 21 18.31 9.28 6.15
N VAL A 22 17.61 8.94 5.05
CA VAL A 22 16.20 9.33 4.83
C VAL A 22 15.20 8.30 5.38
N ASP A 23 15.70 7.18 5.91
CA ASP A 23 14.88 6.11 6.48
C ASP A 23 14.82 6.22 8.03
N PRO A 24 13.65 6.53 8.60
CA PRO A 24 13.50 6.66 10.05
C PRO A 24 13.69 5.34 10.80
N THR A 25 13.62 4.19 10.13
CA THR A 25 13.76 2.87 10.77
C THR A 25 15.21 2.55 11.16
N ARG A 26 16.18 3.31 10.60
CA ARG A 26 17.62 3.10 10.78
C ARG A 26 18.08 1.67 10.46
N GLN A 27 17.43 1.04 9.47
CA GLN A 27 17.78 -0.29 9.02
C GLN A 27 18.93 -0.27 8.01
N ALA A 28 19.80 -1.28 8.09
CA ALA A 28 20.89 -1.49 7.16
C ALA A 28 20.95 -2.97 6.81
N ILE A 29 20.99 -3.26 5.52
CA ILE A 29 21.25 -4.61 5.00
C ILE A 29 22.75 -4.79 4.80
N ASP A 30 23.28 -5.99 5.02
CA ASP A 30 24.74 -6.20 5.02
C ASP A 30 25.40 -5.90 3.68
N CYS A 31 24.73 -6.22 2.57
CA CYS A 31 25.21 -5.96 1.23
C CYS A 31 24.06 -5.74 0.25
N GLY A 32 24.29 -4.88 -0.74
CA GLY A 32 23.35 -4.62 -1.81
C GLY A 32 23.97 -4.74 -3.19
N MET A 33 23.23 -5.29 -4.14
CA MET A 33 23.51 -5.19 -5.57
C MET A 33 22.89 -3.89 -6.11
N TYR A 34 23.69 -3.08 -6.80
CA TYR A 34 23.28 -1.81 -7.39
C TYR A 34 23.73 -1.73 -8.84
N HIS A 35 23.05 -0.91 -9.65
CA HIS A 35 23.53 -0.60 -10.99
C HIS A 35 24.83 0.22 -10.90
N LYS A 36 25.85 -0.14 -11.71
CA LYS A 36 27.21 0.44 -11.61
C LYS A 36 27.29 1.95 -11.80
N LYS A 37 26.32 2.54 -12.53
CA LYS A 37 26.26 3.99 -12.78
C LYS A 37 25.71 4.77 -11.59
N LEU A 38 25.04 4.08 -10.66
CA LEU A 38 24.31 4.69 -9.55
C LEU A 38 24.59 3.93 -8.23
N PRO A 39 25.88 3.73 -7.85
CA PRO A 39 26.19 3.13 -6.57
C PRO A 39 25.78 4.08 -5.43
N PRO A 40 25.54 3.56 -4.22
CA PRO A 40 25.40 4.41 -3.05
C PRO A 40 26.66 5.28 -2.89
N LYS A 41 26.45 6.54 -2.47
CA LYS A 41 27.55 7.48 -2.22
C LYS A 41 28.37 7.03 -1.02
N GLU A 42 29.68 7.33 -1.06
CA GLU A 42 30.58 7.13 0.07
C GLU A 42 30.21 8.07 1.21
N ASP A 43 30.22 7.54 2.45
CA ASP A 43 29.96 8.35 3.63
C ASP A 43 31.26 8.96 4.13
N LEU A 44 31.54 10.20 3.74
CA LEU A 44 32.74 10.95 4.13
C LEU A 44 32.71 11.41 5.61
N GLY A 45 31.67 11.07 6.38
CA GLY A 45 31.44 11.57 7.74
C GLY A 45 31.74 10.61 8.89
N SER A 46 32.76 9.74 8.82
CA SER A 46 33.17 8.92 9.98
C SER A 46 34.51 9.35 10.58
N GLU A 47 34.53 9.54 11.90
CA GLU A 47 35.67 10.04 12.70
C GLU A 47 36.84 9.04 12.85
N THR A 48 36.80 7.86 12.21
CA THR A 48 37.85 6.84 12.33
C THR A 48 38.27 6.24 10.98
N ALA A 49 39.57 6.02 10.80
CA ALA A 49 40.19 5.55 9.55
C ALA A 49 39.76 4.13 9.10
N GLU A 50 39.18 3.34 10.00
CA GLU A 50 38.60 2.02 9.68
C GLU A 50 37.18 2.09 9.08
N MET A 51 36.50 3.24 9.19
CA MET A 51 35.13 3.44 8.70
C MET A 51 35.04 4.19 7.36
N THR A 52 36.18 4.64 6.83
CA THR A 52 36.32 5.52 5.65
C THR A 52 35.88 4.91 4.31
N TYR A 53 35.56 3.61 4.27
CA TYR A 53 35.06 2.91 3.08
C TYR A 53 33.59 2.49 3.18
N ASN A 54 32.89 2.86 4.26
CA ASN A 54 31.51 2.44 4.47
C ASN A 54 30.54 3.31 3.67
N ARG A 55 29.72 2.67 2.83
CA ARG A 55 28.61 3.31 2.12
C ARG A 55 27.32 3.10 2.91
N ARG A 56 26.37 4.05 2.78
CA ARG A 56 25.03 3.89 3.35
C ARG A 56 24.16 3.10 2.38
N VAL A 57 23.25 2.28 2.90
CA VAL A 57 22.23 1.65 2.04
C VAL A 57 21.41 2.73 1.35
N ASN A 58 21.10 2.52 0.07
CA ASN A 58 20.18 3.39 -0.67
C ASN A 58 18.99 2.54 -1.12
N TRP A 59 17.91 2.59 -0.34
CA TRP A 59 16.74 1.77 -0.60
C TRP A 59 16.06 2.11 -1.93
N SER A 60 16.24 3.32 -2.45
CA SER A 60 15.65 3.76 -3.72
C SER A 60 16.37 3.24 -4.97
N ARG A 61 17.53 2.58 -4.81
CA ARG A 61 18.34 2.04 -5.92
C ARG A 61 18.78 0.58 -5.71
N LEU A 62 18.52 -0.01 -4.54
CA LEU A 62 18.90 -1.38 -4.21
C LEU A 62 18.21 -2.37 -5.14
N GLU A 63 18.94 -3.10 -5.98
CA GLU A 63 18.39 -4.10 -6.89
C GLU A 63 18.11 -5.43 -6.21
N MET A 64 19.06 -5.93 -5.44
CA MET A 64 18.94 -7.18 -4.69
C MET A 64 19.67 -7.04 -3.36
N GLY A 65 18.96 -7.36 -2.27
CA GLY A 65 19.52 -7.39 -0.94
C GLY A 65 20.27 -8.68 -0.65
N ILE A 66 21.35 -8.58 0.12
CA ILE A 66 22.11 -9.72 0.64
C ILE A 66 22.27 -9.53 2.15
N GLU A 67 21.72 -10.47 2.92
CA GLU A 67 21.80 -10.47 4.38
C GLU A 67 22.62 -11.67 4.86
N CYS A 68 23.52 -11.43 5.81
CA CYS A 68 24.45 -12.43 6.34
C CYS A 68 24.13 -12.75 7.80
N LYS A 69 23.76 -13.99 8.06
CA LYS A 69 23.57 -14.53 9.42
C LYS A 69 24.70 -15.48 9.78
N LEU A 70 25.24 -15.31 10.98
CA LEU A 70 26.34 -16.14 11.50
C LEU A 70 25.86 -17.55 11.86
N LYS A 71 24.60 -17.69 12.30
CA LYS A 71 24.02 -18.98 12.73
C LYS A 71 23.11 -19.58 11.66
N ARG A 72 23.37 -20.84 11.29
CA ARG A 72 22.63 -21.56 10.23
C ARG A 72 21.19 -22.01 10.57
N THR A 73 20.81 -22.00 11.84
CA THR A 73 19.51 -22.52 12.32
C THR A 73 18.75 -21.43 13.09
N ASP A 74 19.32 -20.91 14.17
CA ASP A 74 18.65 -19.92 15.05
C ASP A 74 18.25 -18.63 14.32
N GLN A 75 18.98 -18.29 13.26
CA GLN A 75 18.78 -17.06 12.47
C GLN A 75 18.23 -17.36 11.07
N ASP A 76 17.88 -18.62 10.76
CA ASP A 76 17.20 -18.98 9.52
C ASP A 76 15.72 -18.57 9.61
N PRO A 77 15.23 -17.62 8.80
CA PRO A 77 13.87 -17.10 8.91
C PRO A 77 12.80 -18.10 8.48
N PHE A 78 13.16 -19.21 7.82
CA PHE A 78 12.22 -20.21 7.31
C PHE A 78 12.51 -21.59 7.87
N ASP A 79 11.47 -22.38 8.17
CA ASP A 79 11.58 -23.78 8.62
C ASP A 79 11.14 -24.78 7.54
N ASP A 80 12.11 -25.44 6.90
CA ASP A 80 11.84 -26.47 5.89
C ASP A 80 11.05 -27.68 6.44
N ARG A 81 10.92 -27.81 7.77
CA ARG A 81 10.10 -28.86 8.41
C ARG A 81 8.65 -28.43 8.61
N SER A 82 8.34 -27.13 8.51
CA SER A 82 6.96 -26.64 8.60
C SER A 82 6.29 -26.73 7.24
N ALA A 83 5.01 -27.10 7.22
CA ALA A 83 4.24 -27.22 5.98
C ALA A 83 4.06 -25.88 5.23
N ASP A 84 4.10 -24.77 5.95
CA ASP A 84 4.01 -23.39 5.45
C ASP A 84 5.36 -22.64 5.48
N GLY A 85 6.44 -23.29 5.93
CA GLY A 85 7.75 -22.67 6.09
C GLY A 85 7.85 -21.68 7.26
N GLU A 86 6.80 -21.47 8.06
CA GLU A 86 6.80 -20.45 9.11
C GLU A 86 7.66 -20.83 10.32
N PRO A 87 8.41 -19.86 10.88
CA PRO A 87 9.22 -20.11 12.06
C PRO A 87 8.38 -20.09 13.35
N VAL A 88 8.54 -21.11 14.19
CA VAL A 88 7.96 -21.12 15.55
C VAL A 88 8.84 -20.36 16.55
N ALA A 89 10.16 -20.56 16.47
CA ALA A 89 11.12 -20.04 17.44
C ALA A 89 11.28 -18.52 17.35
N ALA A 90 11.34 -17.84 18.51
CA ALA A 90 11.40 -16.38 18.61
C ALA A 90 12.57 -15.75 17.83
N ALA A 91 13.76 -16.34 17.88
CA ALA A 91 14.93 -15.84 17.16
C ALA A 91 14.72 -15.87 15.63
N ARG A 92 14.03 -16.89 15.12
CA ARG A 92 13.72 -17.06 13.69
C ARG A 92 12.59 -16.15 13.26
N LYS A 93 11.56 -15.96 14.09
CA LYS A 93 10.52 -14.92 13.89
C LYS A 93 11.13 -13.53 13.81
N LYS A 94 12.11 -13.21 14.67
CA LYS A 94 12.85 -11.94 14.61
C LYS A 94 13.64 -11.81 13.31
N ALA A 95 14.32 -12.87 12.86
CA ALA A 95 15.01 -12.87 11.57
C ALA A 95 14.05 -12.68 10.39
N LEU A 96 12.87 -13.32 10.42
CA LEU A 96 11.83 -13.15 9.40
C LEU A 96 11.29 -11.71 9.37
N GLY A 97 10.97 -11.15 10.54
CA GLY A 97 10.53 -9.76 10.64
C GLY A 97 11.55 -8.76 10.08
N GLN A 98 12.84 -9.01 10.28
CA GLN A 98 13.92 -8.18 9.75
C GLN A 98 14.03 -8.23 8.21
N ILE A 99 13.99 -9.42 7.61
CA ILE A 99 14.07 -9.52 6.14
C ILE A 99 12.81 -8.96 5.47
N LEU A 100 11.65 -9.08 6.12
CA LEU A 100 10.40 -8.50 5.66
C LEU A 100 10.47 -6.97 5.71
N SER A 101 11.03 -6.38 6.77
CA SER A 101 11.17 -4.93 6.85
C SER A 101 12.12 -4.37 5.79
N TYR A 102 13.18 -5.08 5.43
CA TYR A 102 14.03 -4.70 4.29
C TYR A 102 13.28 -4.74 2.96
N ALA A 103 12.49 -5.79 2.72
CA ALA A 103 11.67 -5.89 1.51
C ALA A 103 10.62 -4.77 1.46
N GLU A 104 10.01 -4.45 2.60
CA GLU A 104 9.08 -3.33 2.74
C GLU A 104 9.75 -2.00 2.40
N LEU A 105 10.97 -1.73 2.88
CA LEU A 105 11.71 -0.51 2.54
C LEU A 105 12.02 -0.41 1.04
N VAL A 106 12.40 -1.51 0.39
CA VAL A 106 12.59 -1.53 -1.07
C VAL A 106 11.28 -1.19 -1.79
N PHE A 107 10.18 -1.84 -1.42
CA PHE A 107 8.86 -1.52 -1.97
C PHE A 107 8.41 -0.11 -1.60
N LYS A 108 8.85 0.46 -0.49
CA LYS A 108 8.49 1.81 -0.08
C LYS A 108 9.12 2.86 -0.99
N HIS A 109 10.40 2.68 -1.29
CA HIS A 109 11.23 3.67 -1.99
C HIS A 109 11.30 3.47 -3.52
N GLN A 110 10.78 2.36 -4.05
CA GLN A 110 10.85 2.01 -5.48
C GLN A 110 9.52 1.53 -6.04
N GLN A 111 9.35 1.63 -7.35
CA GLN A 111 8.22 1.02 -8.08
C GLN A 111 8.62 -0.41 -8.50
N ARG A 112 8.06 -1.41 -7.81
CA ARG A 112 8.42 -2.82 -7.99
C ARG A 112 7.22 -3.75 -7.97
N THR A 113 7.32 -4.80 -8.76
CA THR A 113 6.38 -5.93 -8.81
C THR A 113 6.79 -7.05 -7.87
N SER A 114 8.10 -7.24 -7.68
CA SER A 114 8.66 -8.22 -6.76
C SER A 114 10.09 -7.86 -6.34
N GLN A 115 10.64 -8.62 -5.39
CA GLN A 115 12.00 -8.44 -4.90
C GLN A 115 12.68 -9.78 -4.65
N PHE A 116 13.93 -9.93 -5.09
CA PHE A 116 14.79 -11.04 -4.67
C PHE A 116 15.73 -10.61 -3.53
N MET A 117 16.05 -11.55 -2.65
CA MET A 117 17.06 -11.39 -1.60
C MET A 117 17.86 -12.69 -1.45
N VAL A 118 19.15 -12.57 -1.19
CA VAL A 118 19.99 -13.72 -0.85
C VAL A 118 20.29 -13.69 0.65
N LEU A 119 20.07 -14.81 1.32
CA LEU A 119 20.44 -14.99 2.72
C LEU A 119 21.65 -15.90 2.79
N PHE A 120 22.74 -15.44 3.39
CA PHE A 120 23.83 -16.30 3.82
C PHE A 120 23.60 -16.73 5.27
N LEU A 121 23.68 -18.03 5.53
CA LEU A 121 23.41 -18.67 6.82
C LEU A 121 24.61 -19.55 7.18
N SER A 122 25.67 -18.95 7.73
CA SER A 122 26.98 -19.62 7.88
C SER A 122 27.48 -20.16 6.53
N HIS A 123 27.59 -21.48 6.33
CA HIS A 123 28.02 -22.12 5.08
C HIS A 123 26.87 -22.46 4.10
N TYR A 124 25.67 -21.96 4.40
CA TYR A 124 24.47 -22.20 3.60
C TYR A 124 23.93 -20.92 3.01
N ALA A 125 23.11 -21.05 1.97
CA ALA A 125 22.39 -19.93 1.38
C ALA A 125 20.92 -20.26 1.14
N ARG A 126 20.10 -19.21 1.04
CA ARG A 126 18.74 -19.24 0.49
C ARG A 126 18.58 -18.09 -0.49
N VAL A 127 17.78 -18.32 -1.53
CA VAL A 127 17.24 -17.26 -2.37
C VAL A 127 15.78 -17.07 -2.00
N VAL A 128 15.40 -15.85 -1.65
CA VAL A 128 14.06 -15.46 -1.22
C VAL A 128 13.45 -14.56 -2.28
N HIS A 129 12.20 -14.80 -2.64
CA HIS A 129 11.41 -13.95 -3.51
C HIS A 129 10.20 -13.41 -2.74
N PHE A 130 9.99 -12.10 -2.81
CA PHE A 130 8.86 -11.40 -2.24
C PHE A 130 8.00 -10.83 -3.37
N ASP A 131 6.69 -11.03 -3.30
CA ASP A 131 5.72 -10.23 -4.07
C ASP A 131 4.58 -9.76 -3.17
N ARG A 132 3.61 -9.07 -3.75
CA ARG A 132 2.46 -8.51 -3.00
C ARG A 132 1.48 -9.54 -2.46
N SER A 133 1.64 -10.81 -2.83
CA SER A 133 0.83 -11.89 -2.27
C SER A 133 1.53 -12.71 -1.21
N GLY A 134 2.86 -12.80 -1.25
CA GLY A 134 3.57 -13.71 -0.36
C GLY A 134 5.06 -13.78 -0.60
N VAL A 135 5.66 -14.77 0.06
CA VAL A 135 7.09 -15.03 0.04
C VAL A 135 7.30 -16.51 -0.28
N TYR A 136 8.21 -16.80 -1.19
CA TYR A 136 8.71 -18.16 -1.39
C TYR A 136 10.23 -18.16 -1.40
N THR A 137 10.81 -19.30 -1.06
CA THR A 137 12.25 -19.42 -0.84
C THR A 137 12.74 -20.76 -1.34
N THR A 138 14.01 -20.82 -1.75
CA THR A 138 14.67 -22.10 -2.00
C THR A 138 14.78 -22.89 -0.70
N HIS A 139 14.86 -24.22 -0.80
CA HIS A 139 15.46 -25.00 0.27
C HIS A 139 16.87 -24.49 0.56
N LYS A 140 17.30 -24.64 1.81
CA LYS A 140 18.63 -24.24 2.24
C LYS A 140 19.66 -25.17 1.59
N PHE A 141 20.63 -24.60 0.87
CA PHE A 141 21.68 -25.35 0.18
C PHE A 141 23.08 -24.91 0.66
N CYS A 142 24.06 -25.81 0.60
CA CYS A 142 25.40 -25.53 1.09
C CYS A 142 26.25 -24.91 -0.03
N TYR A 143 26.48 -23.59 -0.02
CA TYR A 143 27.20 -22.93 -1.11
C TYR A 143 28.69 -23.30 -1.18
N LYS A 144 29.25 -23.97 -0.16
CA LYS A 144 30.62 -24.51 -0.22
C LYS A 144 30.72 -25.74 -1.12
N THR A 145 29.68 -26.57 -1.17
CA THR A 145 29.63 -27.79 -1.98
C THR A 145 28.82 -27.60 -3.26
N GLU A 146 27.80 -26.74 -3.22
CA GLU A 146 26.86 -26.46 -4.30
C GLU A 146 26.98 -25.00 -4.79
N GLY A 147 28.19 -24.44 -4.78
CA GLY A 147 28.44 -23.02 -5.12
C GLY A 147 28.01 -22.61 -6.53
N ALA A 148 27.84 -23.59 -7.44
CA ALA A 148 27.31 -23.38 -8.78
C ALA A 148 25.87 -22.84 -8.74
N LEU A 149 25.01 -23.30 -7.82
CA LEU A 149 23.63 -22.83 -7.69
C LEU A 149 23.57 -21.33 -7.42
N LEU A 150 24.36 -20.86 -6.45
CA LEU A 150 24.42 -19.45 -6.08
C LEU A 150 25.03 -18.60 -7.20
N SER A 151 26.13 -19.07 -7.79
CA SER A 151 26.82 -18.33 -8.86
C SER A 151 25.95 -18.21 -10.10
N ASP A 152 25.29 -19.29 -10.51
CA ASP A 152 24.37 -19.32 -11.65
C ASP A 152 23.18 -18.38 -11.40
N PHE A 153 22.57 -18.43 -10.21
CA PHE A 153 21.50 -17.50 -9.83
C PHE A 153 21.95 -16.04 -9.95
N LEU A 154 23.07 -15.65 -9.31
CA LEU A 154 23.54 -14.27 -9.32
C LEU A 154 23.84 -13.79 -10.75
N VAL A 155 24.50 -14.62 -11.56
CA VAL A 155 24.83 -14.28 -12.95
C VAL A 155 23.57 -14.12 -13.79
N ARG A 156 22.63 -15.07 -13.70
CA ARG A 156 21.36 -15.00 -14.43
C ARG A 156 20.55 -13.79 -13.99
N TYR A 157 20.41 -13.56 -12.69
CA TYR A 157 19.72 -12.39 -12.15
C TYR A 157 20.29 -11.08 -12.70
N SER A 158 21.62 -10.94 -12.75
CA SER A 158 22.26 -9.73 -13.29
C SER A 158 22.02 -9.49 -14.79
N ARG A 159 21.64 -10.54 -15.52
CA ARG A 159 21.35 -10.53 -16.96
C ARG A 159 19.85 -10.51 -17.28
N LEU A 160 18.98 -10.65 -16.27
CA LEU A 160 17.54 -10.57 -16.45
C LEU A 160 17.13 -9.16 -16.88
N GLN A 161 16.12 -9.10 -17.74
CA GLN A 161 15.45 -7.84 -18.07
C GLN A 161 14.85 -7.19 -16.80
N PRO A 162 14.75 -5.85 -16.74
CA PRO A 162 14.24 -5.13 -15.58
C PRO A 162 12.94 -5.70 -14.98
N GLU A 163 11.96 -6.04 -15.82
CA GLU A 163 10.68 -6.60 -15.42
C GLU A 163 10.81 -7.95 -14.69
N HIS A 164 11.74 -8.80 -15.15
CA HIS A 164 12.02 -10.10 -14.53
C HIS A 164 12.85 -9.98 -13.24
N ARG A 165 13.53 -8.85 -13.03
CA ARG A 165 14.16 -8.49 -11.76
C ARG A 165 13.18 -7.87 -10.76
N GLY A 166 11.91 -7.71 -11.14
CA GLY A 166 10.85 -7.18 -10.28
C GLY A 166 10.67 -5.66 -10.39
N LEU A 167 11.24 -5.00 -11.41
CA LEU A 167 11.02 -3.57 -11.64
C LEU A 167 9.70 -3.35 -12.40
N ASP A 168 8.94 -2.34 -11.98
CA ASP A 168 7.81 -1.86 -12.76
C ASP A 168 8.32 -1.00 -13.93
N THR A 169 8.28 -1.54 -15.15
CA THR A 169 8.74 -0.87 -16.37
C THR A 169 7.81 0.23 -16.87
N THR A 170 6.62 0.34 -16.29
CA THR A 170 5.63 1.40 -16.58
C THR A 170 5.81 2.62 -15.68
N ALA A 171 6.81 2.57 -14.79
CA ALA A 171 7.24 3.68 -13.94
C ALA A 171 8.67 4.10 -14.30
N GLN A 172 8.82 5.34 -14.75
CA GLN A 172 10.13 5.92 -15.09
C GLN A 172 10.53 6.92 -14.01
N ARG A 173 11.75 6.79 -13.48
CA ARG A 173 12.27 7.75 -12.49
C ARG A 173 12.53 9.10 -13.16
N ILE A 174 12.22 10.19 -12.45
CA ILE A 174 12.51 11.57 -12.83
C ILE A 174 13.59 12.07 -11.90
N GLU A 175 14.69 12.57 -12.45
CA GLU A 175 15.72 13.27 -11.66
C GLU A 175 15.33 14.75 -11.52
N ALA A 176 15.55 15.33 -10.34
CA ALA A 176 15.07 16.66 -10.00
C ALA A 176 15.67 17.77 -10.88
N ASP A 177 16.89 17.56 -11.40
CA ASP A 177 17.63 18.44 -12.29
C ASP A 177 17.32 18.21 -13.78
N SER A 178 16.51 17.22 -14.12
CA SER A 178 16.06 17.00 -15.50
C SER A 178 15.08 18.09 -15.96
N PRO A 179 14.93 18.33 -17.29
CA PRO A 179 13.95 19.30 -17.80
C PRO A 179 12.53 19.08 -17.26
N LEU A 180 12.09 17.81 -17.15
CA LEU A 180 10.79 17.46 -16.58
C LEU A 180 10.72 17.73 -15.07
N GLY A 181 11.79 17.43 -14.33
CA GLY A 181 11.89 17.73 -12.90
C GLY A 181 11.79 19.24 -12.62
N LEU A 182 12.53 20.06 -13.39
CA LEU A 182 12.44 21.52 -13.32
C LEU A 182 11.03 22.03 -13.68
N ALA A 183 10.39 21.44 -14.68
CA ALA A 183 9.01 21.77 -15.04
C ALA A 183 8.02 21.43 -13.91
N MET A 184 8.19 20.30 -13.22
CA MET A 184 7.38 19.96 -12.04
C MET A 184 7.56 20.97 -10.91
N VAL A 185 8.79 21.38 -10.62
CA VAL A 185 9.07 22.41 -9.60
C VAL A 185 8.36 23.72 -9.96
N LYS A 186 8.55 24.21 -11.19
CA LYS A 186 7.89 25.43 -11.69
C LYS A 186 6.36 25.32 -11.67
N TRP A 187 5.81 24.15 -11.96
CA TRP A 187 4.36 23.91 -11.91
C TRP A 187 3.79 23.99 -10.49
N GLY A 188 4.59 23.54 -9.50
CA GLY A 188 4.27 23.63 -8.08
C GLY A 188 4.61 24.97 -7.44
N GLU A 189 5.26 25.90 -8.14
CA GLU A 189 5.58 27.23 -7.64
C GLU A 189 4.31 28.07 -7.45
N ASP A 190 4.36 28.88 -6.38
CA ASP A 190 3.17 29.44 -5.77
C ASP A 190 2.97 30.91 -6.17
N SER A 191 1.73 31.28 -6.45
CA SER A 191 1.26 32.67 -6.48
C SER A 191 0.11 32.93 -5.50
N ASN A 192 -0.41 31.89 -4.82
CA ASN A 192 -1.52 31.98 -3.87
C ASN A 192 -1.43 30.90 -2.76
N ALA A 193 -0.96 31.31 -1.58
CA ALA A 193 -0.65 30.45 -0.43
C ALA A 193 -1.82 29.64 0.17
N GLU A 194 -3.06 29.86 -0.29
CA GLU A 194 -4.27 29.20 0.21
C GLU A 194 -4.66 27.90 -0.54
N ASP A 195 -3.98 27.56 -1.65
CA ASP A 195 -4.26 26.34 -2.41
C ASP A 195 -3.60 25.11 -1.74
N HIS A 196 -4.41 24.31 -1.03
CA HIS A 196 -3.91 23.12 -0.34
C HIS A 196 -3.34 22.07 -1.29
N VAL A 197 -3.88 21.94 -2.50
CA VAL A 197 -3.46 20.91 -3.46
C VAL A 197 -2.09 21.23 -4.02
N LYS A 198 -1.86 22.51 -4.40
CA LYS A 198 -0.53 22.99 -4.78
C LYS A 198 0.50 22.79 -3.68
N LYS A 199 0.12 23.12 -2.44
CA LYS A 199 1.00 22.92 -1.28
C LYS A 199 1.36 21.45 -1.08
N LEU A 200 0.39 20.54 -1.24
CA LEU A 200 0.63 19.10 -1.20
C LEU A 200 1.58 18.66 -2.33
N PHE A 201 1.38 19.13 -3.56
CA PHE A 201 2.25 18.79 -4.68
C PHE A 201 3.67 19.33 -4.46
N LYS A 202 3.83 20.60 -4.11
CA LYS A 202 5.13 21.22 -3.79
C LYS A 202 5.87 20.46 -2.68
N ASN A 203 5.18 20.13 -1.58
CA ASN A 203 5.76 19.35 -0.49
C ASN A 203 6.14 17.92 -0.90
N SER A 204 5.50 17.38 -1.95
CA SER A 204 5.85 16.06 -2.50
C SER A 204 7.13 16.08 -3.34
N LEU A 205 7.57 17.26 -3.83
CA LEU A 205 8.83 17.44 -4.57
C LEU A 205 10.04 17.51 -3.62
N ASP A 206 10.09 16.53 -2.72
CA ASP A 206 11.18 16.28 -1.78
C ASP A 206 12.38 15.71 -2.57
N SER A 207 13.49 16.44 -2.62
CA SER A 207 14.70 16.03 -3.37
C SER A 207 15.40 14.82 -2.76
N SER A 208 15.07 14.47 -1.52
CA SER A 208 15.54 13.24 -0.87
C SER A 208 14.75 11.99 -1.32
N TRP A 209 13.65 12.19 -2.05
CA TRP A 209 12.77 11.15 -2.54
C TRP A 209 12.82 10.98 -4.07
N ALA A 210 12.46 9.80 -4.55
CA ALA A 210 12.36 9.51 -5.98
C ALA A 210 11.07 10.08 -6.58
N TRP A 211 11.18 10.89 -7.63
CA TRP A 211 10.02 11.32 -8.42
C TRP A 211 9.80 10.36 -9.59
N TRP A 212 8.56 10.24 -10.05
CA TRP A 212 8.19 9.23 -11.04
C TRP A 212 7.27 9.79 -12.11
N LYS A 213 7.47 9.32 -13.34
CA LYS A 213 6.48 9.32 -14.41
C LYS A 213 5.81 7.95 -14.41
N LEU A 214 4.50 7.91 -14.20
CA LEU A 214 3.70 6.68 -14.11
C LEU A 214 2.75 6.59 -15.30
N GLN A 215 2.65 5.40 -15.88
CA GLN A 215 1.72 5.11 -16.97
C GLN A 215 0.43 4.47 -16.45
N VAL A 216 -0.72 5.03 -16.82
CA VAL A 216 -2.05 4.48 -16.56
C VAL A 216 -2.58 3.89 -17.86
N HIS A 217 -2.88 2.59 -17.84
CA HIS A 217 -3.31 1.83 -19.01
C HIS A 217 -4.83 1.77 -19.04
N VAL A 218 -5.45 2.55 -19.92
CA VAL A 218 -6.89 2.74 -20.00
C VAL A 218 -7.50 1.80 -21.03
N GLU A 219 -8.39 0.92 -20.58
CA GLU A 219 -9.14 0.04 -21.48
C GLU A 219 -10.32 0.79 -22.11
N LYS A 220 -10.26 1.00 -23.43
CA LYS A 220 -11.37 1.54 -24.21
C LYS A 220 -12.08 0.43 -24.97
N LYS A 221 -13.36 0.22 -24.65
CA LYS A 221 -14.23 -0.65 -25.43
C LYS A 221 -14.63 0.05 -26.73
N HIS A 222 -14.34 -0.57 -27.87
CA HIS A 222 -14.84 -0.12 -29.16
C HIS A 222 -16.06 -0.97 -29.56
N PRO A 223 -17.17 -0.36 -30.01
CA PRO A 223 -18.40 -1.09 -30.37
C PRO A 223 -18.18 -2.19 -31.41
N ASN A 224 -17.18 -2.03 -32.28
CA ASN A 224 -16.94 -2.89 -33.44
C ASN A 224 -15.65 -3.73 -33.32
N GLN A 225 -15.03 -3.81 -32.15
CA GLN A 225 -13.84 -4.65 -31.94
C GLN A 225 -14.04 -5.57 -30.71
N PRO A 226 -13.71 -6.87 -30.82
CA PRO A 226 -13.92 -7.82 -29.73
C PRO A 226 -12.96 -7.61 -28.55
N LEU A 227 -11.80 -6.99 -28.79
CA LEU A 227 -10.79 -6.71 -27.77
C LEU A 227 -10.75 -5.21 -27.45
N PRO A 228 -10.64 -4.82 -26.16
CA PRO A 228 -10.47 -3.43 -25.79
C PRO A 228 -9.12 -2.89 -26.28
N ARG A 229 -9.12 -1.65 -26.78
CA ARG A 229 -7.87 -0.94 -27.09
C ARG A 229 -7.31 -0.35 -25.80
N ILE A 230 -6.02 -0.56 -25.55
CA ILE A 230 -5.33 0.05 -24.42
C ILE A 230 -4.75 1.39 -24.87
N GLU A 231 -5.17 2.47 -24.21
CA GLU A 231 -4.57 3.80 -24.32
C GLU A 231 -3.70 4.06 -23.09
N VAL A 232 -2.50 4.60 -23.28
CA VAL A 232 -1.61 4.93 -22.17
C VAL A 232 -1.68 6.43 -21.90
N GLN A 233 -1.97 6.79 -20.65
CA GLN A 233 -1.87 8.15 -20.15
C GLN A 233 -0.70 8.25 -19.17
N GLU A 234 0.10 9.30 -19.28
CA GLU A 234 1.27 9.50 -18.42
C GLU A 234 1.01 10.59 -17.38
N PHE A 235 1.46 10.35 -16.15
CA PHE A 235 1.33 11.27 -15.03
C PHE A 235 2.66 11.42 -14.31
N VAL A 236 2.98 12.62 -13.84
CA VAL A 236 4.13 12.88 -12.99
C VAL A 236 3.73 12.99 -11.52
N VAL A 237 4.52 12.38 -10.65
CA VAL A 237 4.29 12.34 -9.21
C VAL A 237 5.59 12.54 -8.43
N GLY A 238 5.49 13.22 -7.29
CA GLY A 238 6.56 13.28 -6.29
C GLY A 238 6.47 12.15 -5.27
N LYS A 239 6.80 12.47 -4.02
CA LYS A 239 6.63 11.61 -2.84
C LYS A 239 5.15 11.31 -2.58
N PRO A 240 4.76 10.06 -2.29
CA PRO A 240 3.38 9.74 -1.97
C PRO A 240 2.94 10.44 -0.67
N HIS A 241 1.70 10.95 -0.66
CA HIS A 241 1.06 11.52 0.53
C HIS A 241 0.52 10.45 1.47
N PHE A 242 0.18 9.29 0.89
CA PHE A 242 -0.23 8.10 1.63
C PHE A 242 0.52 6.89 1.11
N GLN A 243 0.96 6.03 2.02
CA GLN A 243 1.60 4.77 1.68
C GLN A 243 1.25 3.70 2.71
N ALA A 244 0.63 2.63 2.25
CA ALA A 244 0.33 1.48 3.10
C ALA A 244 1.62 0.71 3.44
N GLY A 245 1.74 0.31 4.70
CA GLY A 245 2.83 -0.56 5.16
C GLY A 245 2.63 -2.03 4.77
N GLY A 246 3.68 -2.83 4.96
CA GLY A 246 3.71 -4.26 4.73
C GLY A 246 4.23 -4.70 3.35
N VAL A 247 4.60 -5.98 3.28
CA VAL A 247 5.18 -6.63 2.10
C VAL A 247 4.08 -7.29 1.25
N ALA A 248 3.40 -8.28 1.83
CA ALA A 248 2.29 -9.01 1.21
C ALA A 248 0.96 -8.30 1.52
N CYS A 249 0.67 -7.24 0.77
CA CYS A 249 -0.52 -6.43 0.93
C CYS A 249 -0.86 -5.71 -0.39
N ARG A 250 -1.93 -4.89 -0.37
CA ARG A 250 -2.31 -4.04 -1.50
C ARG A 250 -1.24 -3.01 -1.88
N GLY A 251 -0.31 -2.69 -0.97
CA GLY A 251 0.82 -1.80 -1.27
C GLY A 251 0.42 -0.40 -1.73
N THR A 252 -0.77 0.07 -1.33
CA THR A 252 -1.42 1.28 -1.84
C THR A 252 -0.56 2.51 -1.63
N ARG A 253 -0.41 3.31 -2.68
CA ARG A 253 0.24 4.63 -2.67
C ARG A 253 -0.71 5.65 -3.27
N GLY A 254 -0.77 6.81 -2.61
CA GLY A 254 -1.58 7.93 -3.04
C GLY A 254 -0.70 9.13 -3.39
N TYR A 255 -0.92 9.71 -4.57
CA TYR A 255 -0.13 10.81 -5.10
C TYR A 255 -1.01 11.97 -5.52
N VAL A 256 -0.55 13.19 -5.27
CA VAL A 256 -0.95 14.32 -6.11
C VAL A 256 -0.15 14.24 -7.41
N ALA A 257 -0.87 14.22 -8.53
CA ALA A 257 -0.31 13.97 -9.85
C ALA A 257 -0.70 15.08 -10.84
N VAL A 258 0.09 15.22 -11.90
CA VAL A 258 -0.21 16.08 -13.04
C VAL A 258 -0.09 15.24 -14.31
N ARG A 259 -1.04 15.38 -15.23
CA ARG A 259 -1.03 14.66 -16.50
C ARG A 259 0.01 15.26 -17.45
N LEU A 260 0.63 14.42 -18.27
CA LEU A 260 1.42 14.86 -19.41
C LEU A 260 0.58 14.81 -20.69
N ASP A 261 0.74 15.83 -21.54
CA ASP A 261 0.18 15.83 -22.89
C ASP A 261 1.02 14.99 -23.87
N GLU A 262 0.63 14.99 -25.15
CA GLU A 262 1.32 14.23 -26.21
C GLU A 262 2.76 14.70 -26.46
N LYS A 263 3.12 15.92 -26.07
CA LYS A 263 4.47 16.49 -26.17
C LYS A 263 5.31 16.20 -24.92
N GLY A 264 4.72 15.59 -23.89
CA GLY A 264 5.37 15.34 -22.61
C GLY A 264 5.39 16.56 -21.70
N GLU A 265 4.55 17.57 -21.95
CA GLU A 265 4.43 18.78 -21.13
C GLU A 265 3.33 18.60 -20.07
N LEU A 266 3.50 19.21 -18.90
CA LEU A 266 2.49 19.17 -17.83
C LEU A 266 1.22 19.90 -18.30
N HIS A 267 0.07 19.25 -18.13
CA HIS A 267 -1.21 19.74 -18.63
C HIS A 267 -2.38 19.42 -17.69
N GLY A 268 -3.33 20.35 -17.58
CA GLY A 268 -4.58 20.17 -16.83
C GLY A 268 -4.46 20.44 -15.32
N PRO A 269 -5.52 20.17 -14.54
CA PRO A 269 -5.50 20.37 -13.10
C PRO A 269 -4.66 19.30 -12.39
N PHE A 270 -4.35 19.53 -11.12
CA PHE A 270 -3.89 18.46 -10.23
C PHE A 270 -4.98 17.41 -10.05
N VAL A 271 -4.57 16.15 -10.03
CA VAL A 271 -5.45 14.99 -9.82
C VAL A 271 -4.87 14.10 -8.74
N TYR A 272 -5.67 13.18 -8.22
CA TYR A 272 -5.20 12.17 -7.27
C TYR A 272 -4.99 10.84 -8.00
N LEU A 273 -3.77 10.31 -7.96
CA LEU A 273 -3.42 9.01 -8.52
C LEU A 273 -3.22 8.01 -7.38
N LYS A 274 -4.01 6.94 -7.39
CA LYS A 274 -3.89 5.77 -6.51
C LYS A 274 -3.22 4.64 -7.29
N ASP A 275 -2.11 4.16 -6.77
CA ASP A 275 -1.32 3.02 -7.27
C ASP A 275 -1.45 1.88 -6.25
N ALA A 276 -2.02 0.75 -6.66
CA ALA A 276 -2.37 -0.32 -5.73
C ALA A 276 -2.37 -1.71 -6.39
N TRP A 277 -2.23 -2.74 -5.57
CA TRP A 277 -2.36 -4.13 -5.97
C TRP A 277 -3.75 -4.61 -5.57
N ARG A 278 -4.69 -4.58 -6.52
CA ARG A 278 -6.07 -5.04 -6.26
C ARG A 278 -6.10 -6.56 -6.21
N VAL A 279 -7.06 -7.10 -5.47
CA VAL A 279 -7.32 -8.54 -5.50
C VAL A 279 -7.91 -8.91 -6.86
N ASP A 280 -7.26 -9.84 -7.55
CA ASP A 280 -7.70 -10.36 -8.84
C ASP A 280 -8.65 -11.53 -8.63
N HIS A 281 -9.94 -11.21 -8.52
CA HIS A 281 -10.99 -12.20 -8.27
C HIS A 281 -12.27 -11.82 -9.03
N PRO A 282 -12.95 -12.76 -9.72
CA PRO A 282 -14.13 -12.45 -10.55
C PRO A 282 -15.28 -11.76 -9.81
N GLY A 283 -15.42 -12.01 -8.51
CA GLY A 283 -16.43 -11.38 -7.66
C GLY A 283 -16.05 -9.99 -7.11
N ILE A 284 -14.92 -9.42 -7.51
CA ILE A 284 -14.45 -8.09 -7.10
C ILE A 284 -14.37 -7.22 -8.34
N GLU A 285 -15.20 -6.18 -8.39
CA GLU A 285 -15.19 -5.21 -9.48
C GLU A 285 -14.03 -4.23 -9.32
N ARG A 286 -13.53 -3.70 -10.43
CA ARG A 286 -12.49 -2.67 -10.41
C ARG A 286 -13.06 -1.37 -9.88
N GLU A 287 -12.34 -0.71 -8.97
CA GLU A 287 -12.76 0.55 -8.36
C GLU A 287 -13.19 1.60 -9.39
N GLY A 288 -12.45 1.72 -10.50
CA GLY A 288 -12.78 2.69 -11.55
C GLY A 288 -14.09 2.36 -12.28
N ASN A 289 -14.45 1.08 -12.45
CA ASN A 289 -15.75 0.71 -13.01
C ASN A 289 -16.90 1.09 -12.06
N ILE A 290 -16.68 0.95 -10.74
CA ILE A 290 -17.63 1.39 -9.72
C ILE A 290 -17.77 2.92 -9.76
N LEU A 291 -16.66 3.66 -9.75
CA LEU A 291 -16.67 5.12 -9.84
C LEU A 291 -17.35 5.62 -11.12
N GLN A 292 -17.06 5.01 -12.28
CA GLN A 292 -17.74 5.33 -13.53
C GLN A 292 -19.25 5.17 -13.39
N THR A 293 -19.71 4.06 -12.82
CA THR A 293 -21.14 3.81 -12.59
C THR A 293 -21.75 4.86 -11.67
N LEU A 294 -21.06 5.25 -10.59
CA LEU A 294 -21.53 6.28 -9.66
C LEU A 294 -21.59 7.67 -10.33
N ASN A 295 -20.58 8.02 -11.14
CA ASN A 295 -20.52 9.29 -11.86
C ASN A 295 -21.61 9.36 -12.95
N ASP A 296 -21.81 8.31 -13.73
CA ASP A 296 -22.88 8.21 -14.75
C ASP A 296 -24.28 8.35 -14.13
N ASN A 297 -24.45 7.85 -12.90
CA ASN A 297 -25.68 7.99 -12.12
C ASN A 297 -25.76 9.31 -11.31
N THR A 298 -24.83 10.26 -11.53
CA THR A 298 -24.82 11.57 -10.86
C THR A 298 -24.87 11.47 -9.33
N VAL A 299 -24.15 10.50 -8.76
CA VAL A 299 -24.01 10.38 -7.32
C VAL A 299 -23.12 11.53 -6.82
N PRO A 300 -23.58 12.37 -5.88
CA PRO A 300 -22.79 13.49 -5.37
C PRO A 300 -21.76 13.03 -4.34
N PHE A 301 -20.74 13.86 -4.09
CA PHE A 301 -19.74 13.67 -3.02
C PHE A 301 -18.98 12.34 -3.08
N VAL A 302 -18.80 11.81 -4.30
CA VAL A 302 -17.87 10.71 -4.61
C VAL A 302 -16.83 11.22 -5.60
N PRO A 303 -15.64 10.59 -5.68
CA PRO A 303 -14.62 10.98 -6.63
C PRO A 303 -15.12 10.93 -8.07
N THR A 304 -14.71 11.92 -8.87
CA THR A 304 -14.89 11.94 -10.31
C THR A 304 -13.76 11.15 -10.95
N LEU A 305 -14.09 10.05 -11.64
CA LEU A 305 -13.14 9.23 -12.35
C LEU A 305 -12.51 10.01 -13.53
N VAL A 306 -11.19 10.01 -13.60
CA VAL A 306 -10.43 10.54 -14.74
C VAL A 306 -10.04 9.41 -15.68
N CYS A 307 -9.34 8.40 -15.16
CA CYS A 307 -8.96 7.21 -15.90
C CYS A 307 -8.49 6.11 -14.95
N HIS A 308 -8.49 4.86 -15.42
CA HIS A 308 -8.01 3.73 -14.63
C HIS A 308 -7.68 2.53 -15.51
N GLY A 309 -6.96 1.56 -14.93
CA GLY A 309 -6.89 0.22 -15.47
C GLY A 309 -5.80 -0.64 -14.84
N ASP A 310 -5.80 -1.90 -15.23
CA ASP A 310 -4.80 -2.88 -14.82
C ASP A 310 -3.48 -2.63 -15.55
N VAL A 311 -2.37 -2.72 -14.84
CA VAL A 311 -1.04 -2.58 -15.44
C VAL A 311 -0.67 -3.91 -16.13
N PRO A 312 -0.45 -3.93 -17.46
CA PRO A 312 -0.27 -5.17 -18.21
C PRO A 312 0.92 -6.00 -17.71
N GLY A 313 0.73 -7.31 -17.58
CA GLY A 313 1.78 -8.26 -17.20
C GLY A 313 2.22 -8.20 -15.73
N GLN A 314 1.60 -7.36 -14.90
CA GLN A 314 2.00 -7.17 -13.50
C GLN A 314 1.05 -7.85 -12.52
N VAL A 315 1.25 -9.15 -12.36
CA VAL A 315 0.45 -10.05 -11.51
C VAL A 315 1.38 -10.81 -10.57
N THR A 316 0.95 -11.00 -9.32
CA THR A 316 1.70 -11.80 -8.34
C THR A 316 1.83 -13.26 -8.79
N ARG A 317 2.95 -13.91 -8.42
CA ARG A 317 3.29 -15.27 -8.84
C ARG A 317 3.33 -16.27 -7.70
N SER A 318 3.38 -15.82 -6.44
CA SER A 318 3.51 -16.68 -5.26
C SER A 318 2.46 -17.80 -5.19
N GLN A 319 1.25 -17.58 -5.67
CA GLN A 319 0.16 -18.56 -5.67
C GLN A 319 0.44 -19.73 -6.61
N ALA A 320 0.90 -19.43 -7.83
CA ALA A 320 1.22 -20.47 -8.81
C ALA A 320 2.36 -21.37 -8.31
N VAL A 321 3.39 -20.78 -7.71
CA VAL A 321 4.50 -21.52 -7.08
C VAL A 321 4.00 -22.37 -5.91
N TRP A 322 3.10 -21.83 -5.08
CA TRP A 322 2.54 -22.57 -3.96
C TRP A 322 1.68 -23.75 -4.40
N GLU A 323 0.85 -23.57 -5.42
CA GLU A 323 -0.02 -24.61 -5.99
C GLU A 323 0.80 -25.76 -6.59
N GLU A 324 1.90 -25.44 -7.28
CA GLU A 324 2.83 -26.44 -7.81
C GLU A 324 3.46 -27.28 -6.68
N ALA A 325 3.88 -26.63 -5.59
CA ALA A 325 4.48 -27.29 -4.43
C ALA A 325 3.45 -28.02 -3.52
N ASN A 326 2.18 -27.62 -3.55
CA ASN A 326 1.12 -28.09 -2.65
C ASN A 326 -0.09 -28.68 -3.41
N LYS A 327 0.19 -29.55 -4.39
CA LYS A 327 -0.85 -30.20 -5.22
C LYS A 327 -1.97 -30.79 -4.36
N GLY A 328 -3.22 -30.49 -4.72
CA GLY A 328 -4.42 -30.97 -4.03
C GLY A 328 -4.82 -30.18 -2.78
N LYS A 329 -4.06 -29.15 -2.38
CA LYS A 329 -4.44 -28.24 -1.28
C LYS A 329 -5.01 -26.92 -1.83
N LYS A 330 -5.94 -26.31 -1.09
CA LYS A 330 -6.50 -25.01 -1.43
C LYS A 330 -5.54 -23.88 -1.04
N CYS A 331 -5.06 -23.11 -2.01
CA CYS A 331 -4.27 -21.92 -1.78
C CYS A 331 -5.10 -20.85 -1.05
N ARG A 332 -4.59 -20.33 0.06
CA ARG A 332 -5.24 -19.24 0.81
C ARG A 332 -4.72 -17.85 0.42
N MET A 333 -3.62 -17.79 -0.31
CA MET A 333 -3.05 -16.52 -0.77
C MET A 333 -3.94 -15.87 -1.84
N LYS A 334 -4.13 -14.56 -1.75
CA LYS A 334 -4.92 -13.80 -2.71
C LYS A 334 -4.06 -13.47 -3.93
N LYS A 335 -4.58 -13.75 -5.13
CA LYS A 335 -4.00 -13.24 -6.38
C LYS A 335 -4.16 -11.73 -6.43
N HIS A 336 -3.08 -11.01 -6.75
CA HIS A 336 -3.14 -9.56 -6.91
C HIS A 336 -2.68 -9.14 -8.31
N GLN A 337 -3.37 -8.15 -8.85
CA GLN A 337 -3.10 -7.47 -10.12
C GLN A 337 -2.73 -6.02 -9.80
N HIS A 338 -1.62 -5.54 -10.34
CA HIS A 338 -1.24 -4.14 -10.21
C HIS A 338 -2.22 -3.26 -10.99
N TYR A 339 -2.68 -2.18 -10.36
CA TYR A 339 -3.80 -1.37 -10.83
C TYR A 339 -3.58 0.10 -10.47
N ARG A 340 -3.95 0.98 -11.40
CA ARG A 340 -3.91 2.43 -11.19
C ARG A 340 -5.27 3.05 -11.46
N VAL A 341 -5.69 3.95 -10.59
CA VAL A 341 -6.89 4.77 -10.77
C VAL A 341 -6.56 6.23 -10.49
N VAL A 342 -7.08 7.11 -11.32
CA VAL A 342 -6.90 8.55 -11.24
C VAL A 342 -8.28 9.19 -11.07
N VAL A 343 -8.42 10.04 -10.07
CA VAL A 343 -9.64 10.81 -9.78
C VAL A 343 -9.33 12.31 -9.71
N ALA A 344 -10.34 13.14 -10.00
CA ALA A 344 -10.12 14.59 -10.12
C ALA A 344 -9.84 15.25 -8.76
N GLU A 345 -10.50 14.79 -7.70
CA GLU A 345 -10.48 15.43 -6.40
C GLU A 345 -9.26 15.04 -5.57
N VAL A 346 -8.50 16.05 -5.13
CA VAL A 346 -7.44 15.90 -4.14
C VAL A 346 -7.98 16.36 -2.78
N GLY A 347 -8.42 15.40 -1.97
CA GLY A 347 -8.88 15.65 -0.60
C GLY A 347 -7.74 15.70 0.42
N LYS A 348 -8.07 16.12 1.65
CA LYS A 348 -7.24 15.95 2.84
C LYS A 348 -7.93 15.02 3.85
N PRO A 349 -7.18 14.36 4.75
CA PRO A 349 -7.74 13.50 5.78
C PRO A 349 -8.86 14.17 6.59
N LEU A 350 -9.89 13.40 6.96
CA LEU A 350 -11.03 13.91 7.72
C LEU A 350 -10.62 14.52 9.06
N ASP A 351 -9.58 14.00 9.71
CA ASP A 351 -9.08 14.47 11.01
C ASP A 351 -8.45 15.88 10.98
N GLN A 352 -8.28 16.48 9.80
CA GLN A 352 -7.82 17.87 9.63
C GLN A 352 -8.98 18.88 9.56
N PHE A 353 -10.13 18.56 10.15
CA PHE A 353 -11.24 19.49 10.30
C PHE A 353 -10.88 20.63 11.26
N ASP A 354 -11.46 21.81 11.06
CA ASP A 354 -11.22 23.01 11.88
C ASP A 354 -12.09 23.05 13.15
N ARG A 355 -13.32 22.56 13.06
CA ARG A 355 -14.29 22.53 14.17
C ARG A 355 -15.31 21.40 14.01
N GLY A 356 -15.98 21.04 15.10
CA GLY A 356 -16.98 19.98 15.12
C GLY A 356 -18.11 20.16 14.09
N TYR A 357 -18.50 21.40 13.79
CA TYR A 357 -19.45 21.69 12.71
C TYR A 357 -18.98 21.15 11.35
N THR A 358 -17.72 21.35 11.00
CA THR A 358 -17.15 20.88 9.73
C THR A 358 -17.06 19.36 9.69
N LEU A 359 -16.71 18.72 10.81
CA LEU A 359 -16.74 17.26 10.93
C LEU A 359 -18.15 16.71 10.67
N VAL A 360 -19.16 17.20 11.39
CA VAL A 360 -20.55 16.72 11.25
C VAL A 360 -21.06 16.98 9.83
N LYS A 361 -20.76 18.14 9.26
CA LYS A 361 -21.13 18.49 7.88
C LYS A 361 -20.47 17.57 6.86
N ALA A 362 -19.19 17.25 7.02
CA ALA A 362 -18.48 16.33 6.14
C ALA A 362 -19.05 14.89 6.22
N VAL A 363 -19.35 14.41 7.43
CA VAL A 363 -20.01 13.11 7.64
C VAL A 363 -21.39 13.09 6.98
N MET A 364 -22.18 14.15 7.14
CA MET A 364 -23.49 14.30 6.48
C MET A 364 -23.36 14.20 4.96
N PHE A 365 -22.40 14.88 4.34
CA PHE A 365 -22.17 14.77 2.89
C PHE A 365 -21.83 13.35 2.44
N CYS A 366 -21.02 12.62 3.20
CA CYS A 366 -20.71 11.22 2.89
C CYS A 366 -21.93 10.30 3.06
N ILE A 367 -22.81 10.56 4.04
CA ILE A 367 -24.09 9.84 4.16
C ILE A 367 -25.00 10.14 2.96
N VAL A 368 -25.03 11.38 2.46
CA VAL A 368 -25.76 11.74 1.25
C VAL A 368 -25.19 11.03 0.03
N ALA A 369 -23.86 10.97 -0.11
CA ALA A 369 -23.16 10.22 -1.15
C ALA A 369 -23.58 8.75 -1.15
N HIS A 370 -23.51 8.12 0.03
CA HIS A 370 -23.87 6.73 0.27
C HIS A 370 -25.34 6.45 -0.06
N ALA A 371 -26.26 7.28 0.43
CA ALA A 371 -27.68 7.14 0.17
C ALA A 371 -28.00 7.28 -1.32
N ALA A 372 -27.33 8.19 -2.03
CA ALA A 372 -27.47 8.35 -3.48
C ALA A 372 -26.85 7.17 -4.25
N ALA A 373 -25.68 6.66 -3.85
CA ALA A 373 -25.07 5.47 -4.43
C ALA A 373 -25.99 4.25 -4.34
N TYR A 374 -26.61 4.03 -3.17
CA TYR A 374 -27.56 2.95 -2.98
C TYR A 374 -28.84 3.15 -3.80
N LYS A 375 -29.48 4.33 -3.73
CA LYS A 375 -30.76 4.58 -4.39
C LYS A 375 -30.67 4.66 -5.91
N LYS A 376 -29.59 5.24 -6.43
CA LYS A 376 -29.43 5.49 -7.88
C LYS A 376 -28.70 4.36 -8.60
N ALA A 377 -27.74 3.71 -7.94
CA ALA A 377 -26.88 2.70 -8.58
C ALA A 377 -26.94 1.32 -7.91
N GLY A 378 -27.65 1.16 -6.79
CA GLY A 378 -27.71 -0.10 -6.06
C GLY A 378 -26.37 -0.50 -5.44
N ILE A 379 -25.50 0.46 -5.10
CA ILE A 379 -24.15 0.20 -4.61
C ILE A 379 -24.04 0.46 -3.11
N VAL A 380 -23.41 -0.46 -2.39
CA VAL A 380 -23.09 -0.43 -0.94
C VAL A 380 -21.56 -0.37 -0.81
N HIS A 381 -21.01 0.51 0.03
CA HIS A 381 -19.57 0.81 0.05
C HIS A 381 -18.75 -0.27 0.79
N ARG A 382 -19.28 -0.76 1.92
CA ARG A 382 -18.75 -1.83 2.80
C ARG A 382 -17.43 -1.55 3.53
N ASP A 383 -16.93 -0.32 3.51
CA ASP A 383 -15.71 0.06 4.24
C ASP A 383 -15.74 1.52 4.67
N ILE A 384 -16.82 1.93 5.32
CA ILE A 384 -16.91 3.25 5.92
C ILE A 384 -15.90 3.35 7.07
N SER A 385 -14.95 4.27 6.94
CA SER A 385 -13.87 4.47 7.91
C SER A 385 -13.37 5.92 7.86
N THR A 386 -12.61 6.33 8.88
CA THR A 386 -11.94 7.65 8.87
C THR A 386 -10.95 7.82 7.72
N GLY A 387 -10.40 6.73 7.19
CA GLY A 387 -9.45 6.76 6.06
C GLY A 387 -10.12 6.96 4.71
N ASN A 388 -11.40 6.59 4.59
CA ASN A 388 -12.16 6.60 3.34
C ASN A 388 -13.10 7.82 3.23
N MET A 389 -13.16 8.64 4.27
CA MET A 389 -13.86 9.92 4.26
C MET A 389 -12.83 11.05 4.21
N LEU A 390 -12.95 11.95 3.24
CA LEU A 390 -12.02 13.05 3.03
C LEU A 390 -12.73 14.39 3.15
N LEU A 391 -11.97 15.42 3.51
CA LEU A 391 -12.37 16.81 3.32
C LEU A 391 -11.90 17.26 1.94
N TYR A 392 -12.82 17.80 1.15
CA TYR A 392 -12.54 18.33 -0.18
C TYR A 392 -13.10 19.75 -0.30
N LYS A 393 -12.37 20.63 -0.98
CA LYS A 393 -12.80 22.01 -1.23
C LYS A 393 -13.50 22.04 -2.59
N ASN A 394 -14.81 22.28 -2.59
CA ASN A 394 -15.60 22.29 -3.83
C ASN A 394 -15.28 23.53 -4.70
N SER A 395 -15.94 23.64 -5.86
CA SER A 395 -15.79 24.76 -6.80
C SER A 395 -16.06 26.13 -6.18
N ASP A 396 -16.91 26.19 -5.15
CA ASP A 396 -17.26 27.43 -4.44
C ASP A 396 -16.27 27.78 -3.32
N GLY A 397 -15.21 26.98 -3.15
CA GLY A 397 -14.23 27.15 -2.09
C GLY A 397 -14.67 26.63 -0.72
N VAL A 398 -15.78 25.88 -0.64
CA VAL A 398 -16.35 25.37 0.61
C VAL A 398 -15.84 23.95 0.89
N TRP A 399 -15.41 23.70 2.13
CA TRP A 399 -15.08 22.36 2.60
C TRP A 399 -16.33 21.50 2.73
N VAL A 400 -16.33 20.37 2.01
CA VAL A 400 -17.36 19.33 1.99
C VAL A 400 -16.73 17.97 2.31
N GLY A 401 -17.59 16.99 2.59
CA GLY A 401 -17.16 15.60 2.70
C GLY A 401 -17.11 14.95 1.33
N LEU A 402 -16.14 14.05 1.12
CA LEU A 402 -15.98 13.22 -0.06
C LEU A 402 -15.81 11.76 0.41
N LEU A 403 -16.71 10.87 -0.04
CA LEU A 403 -16.64 9.45 0.26
C LEU A 403 -15.81 8.73 -0.81
N ASN A 404 -14.59 8.33 -0.44
CA ASN A 404 -13.57 7.77 -1.29
C ASN A 404 -13.36 6.26 -1.03
N ASP A 405 -12.58 5.61 -1.88
CA ASP A 405 -12.16 4.20 -1.77
C ASP A 405 -13.30 3.18 -1.94
N TRP A 406 -13.85 3.13 -3.14
CA TRP A 406 -14.95 2.24 -3.51
C TRP A 406 -14.48 0.84 -3.94
N GLU A 407 -13.23 0.46 -3.64
CA GLU A 407 -12.65 -0.82 -4.09
C GLU A 407 -13.34 -2.05 -3.47
N LEU A 408 -13.93 -1.88 -2.28
CA LEU A 408 -14.68 -2.91 -1.58
C LEU A 408 -16.18 -2.83 -1.86
N ALA A 409 -16.65 -1.92 -2.70
CA ALA A 409 -18.07 -1.73 -2.96
C ALA A 409 -18.71 -2.96 -3.63
N LYS A 410 -20.02 -3.14 -3.41
CA LYS A 410 -20.80 -4.25 -3.98
C LYS A 410 -22.12 -3.74 -4.51
N ILE A 411 -22.51 -4.24 -5.68
CA ILE A 411 -23.82 -4.01 -6.28
C ILE A 411 -24.83 -4.99 -5.66
N VAL A 412 -25.92 -4.46 -5.11
CA VAL A 412 -26.99 -5.23 -4.48
C VAL A 412 -27.70 -6.12 -5.50
N GLY A 413 -28.04 -7.36 -5.11
CA GLY A 413 -28.76 -8.30 -5.97
C GLY A 413 -27.91 -9.01 -7.04
N ARG A 414 -26.67 -8.58 -7.25
CA ARG A 414 -25.71 -9.32 -8.09
C ARG A 414 -25.08 -10.42 -7.23
N ASN A 415 -25.71 -11.61 -7.22
CA ASN A 415 -25.19 -12.78 -6.52
C ASN A 415 -23.81 -13.15 -7.10
N SER A 416 -22.74 -12.90 -6.36
CA SER A 416 -21.49 -13.62 -6.55
C SER A 416 -21.50 -14.82 -5.60
N GLU A 417 -21.62 -16.02 -6.16
CA GLU A 417 -21.46 -17.28 -5.42
C GLU A 417 -20.09 -17.37 -4.71
N ALA A 418 -19.12 -16.60 -5.21
CA ALA A 418 -17.79 -16.48 -4.64
C ALA A 418 -17.77 -15.44 -3.50
N ARG A 419 -18.09 -15.90 -2.29
CA ARG A 419 -17.88 -15.13 -1.06
C ARG A 419 -16.38 -14.87 -0.87
N GLN A 420 -16.01 -13.63 -0.55
CA GLN A 420 -14.66 -13.40 -0.05
C GLN A 420 -14.52 -14.19 1.27
N PRO A 421 -13.48 -15.03 1.43
CA PRO A 421 -13.33 -15.88 2.63
C PRO A 421 -13.14 -15.09 3.93
N ASP A 422 -12.76 -13.82 3.85
CA ASP A 422 -12.36 -12.99 4.97
C ASP A 422 -13.36 -11.85 5.22
N ARG A 423 -13.54 -11.48 6.49
CA ARG A 423 -14.31 -10.30 6.91
C ARG A 423 -13.75 -9.05 6.22
N THR A 424 -14.59 -8.34 5.47
CA THR A 424 -14.24 -7.09 4.77
C THR A 424 -14.64 -5.88 5.60
N GLY A 425 -13.75 -4.89 5.71
CA GLY A 425 -14.02 -3.62 6.39
C GLY A 425 -13.09 -3.36 7.58
N THR A 426 -13.02 -2.11 7.99
CA THR A 426 -12.18 -1.65 9.11
C THR A 426 -12.79 -1.97 10.48
N TRP A 427 -12.10 -2.78 11.31
CA TRP A 427 -12.61 -3.30 12.60
C TRP A 427 -13.26 -2.26 13.49
N GLN A 428 -12.56 -1.13 13.72
CA GLN A 428 -13.04 -0.10 14.64
C GLN A 428 -14.41 0.44 14.25
N TYR A 429 -14.73 0.50 12.95
CA TYR A 429 -15.94 1.13 12.45
C TYR A 429 -17.02 0.14 12.02
N MET A 430 -16.72 -1.15 11.93
CA MET A 430 -17.73 -2.16 11.62
C MET A 430 -18.84 -2.19 12.67
N SER A 431 -20.06 -2.48 12.19
CA SER A 431 -21.25 -2.60 13.02
C SER A 431 -21.12 -3.78 14.00
N ALA A 432 -21.76 -3.66 15.18
CA ALA A 432 -21.78 -4.73 16.17
C ALA A 432 -22.35 -6.03 15.59
N ASN A 433 -23.37 -5.92 14.73
CA ASN A 433 -23.98 -7.06 14.04
C ASN A 433 -23.03 -7.73 13.05
N ALA A 434 -22.33 -6.96 12.20
CA ALA A 434 -21.34 -7.51 11.27
C ALA A 434 -20.13 -8.12 11.99
N LEU A 435 -19.74 -7.56 13.13
CA LEU A 435 -18.67 -8.12 13.98
C LEU A 435 -19.09 -9.45 14.62
N ASN A 436 -20.37 -9.64 14.94
CA ASN A 436 -20.88 -10.86 15.56
C ASN A 436 -21.22 -11.95 14.54
N ASP A 437 -21.45 -11.61 13.28
CA ASP A 437 -21.63 -12.57 12.19
C ASP A 437 -20.64 -12.27 11.04
N PRO A 438 -19.44 -12.88 11.06
CA PRO A 438 -18.46 -12.71 9.98
C PRO A 438 -18.95 -13.15 8.60
N SER A 439 -20.04 -13.91 8.51
CA SER A 439 -20.59 -14.40 7.24
C SER A 439 -21.71 -13.51 6.67
N LYS A 440 -22.17 -12.53 7.44
CA LYS A 440 -23.24 -11.61 7.08
C LYS A 440 -22.85 -10.71 5.90
N ASP A 441 -23.78 -10.52 4.97
CA ASP A 441 -23.67 -9.44 3.98
C ASP A 441 -23.90 -8.08 4.66
N ILE A 442 -22.97 -7.15 4.43
CA ILE A 442 -23.10 -5.76 4.90
C ILE A 442 -24.28 -5.08 4.19
N VAL A 443 -25.21 -4.54 4.98
CA VAL A 443 -26.39 -3.83 4.50
C VAL A 443 -26.41 -2.38 4.98
N VAL A 444 -27.33 -1.57 4.45
CA VAL A 444 -27.42 -0.13 4.76
C VAL A 444 -27.40 0.19 6.27
N PRO A 445 -28.18 -0.48 7.15
CA PRO A 445 -28.09 -0.22 8.59
C PRO A 445 -26.69 -0.41 9.20
N ASP A 446 -25.91 -1.38 8.69
CA ASP A 446 -24.55 -1.61 9.18
C ASP A 446 -23.63 -0.43 8.81
N GLU A 447 -23.79 0.14 7.61
CA GLU A 447 -22.98 1.30 7.16
C GLU A 447 -23.38 2.60 7.87
N ILE A 448 -24.66 2.78 8.19
CA ILE A 448 -25.12 3.91 9.01
C ILE A 448 -24.51 3.83 10.41
N GLU A 449 -24.44 2.64 11.01
CA GLU A 449 -23.72 2.44 12.27
C GLU A 449 -22.23 2.75 12.12
N SER A 450 -21.59 2.39 11.01
CA SER A 450 -20.19 2.76 10.75
C SER A 450 -19.96 4.27 10.66
N PHE A 451 -20.86 5.04 10.03
CA PHE A 451 -20.76 6.51 10.04
C PHE A 451 -20.86 7.09 11.46
N PHE A 452 -21.72 6.51 12.31
CA PHE A 452 -21.78 6.88 13.72
C PHE A 452 -20.45 6.59 14.44
N HIS A 453 -19.87 5.41 14.23
CA HIS A 453 -18.58 5.05 14.85
C HIS A 453 -17.44 5.96 14.39
N VAL A 454 -17.42 6.38 13.12
CA VAL A 454 -16.44 7.37 12.62
C VAL A 454 -16.61 8.72 13.33
N LEU A 455 -17.84 9.21 13.45
CA LEU A 455 -18.13 10.47 14.12
C LEU A 455 -17.73 10.42 15.60
N LEU A 456 -18.09 9.34 16.30
CA LEU A 456 -17.73 9.13 17.70
C LEU A 456 -16.22 9.06 17.92
N TYR A 457 -15.52 8.31 17.06
CA TYR A 457 -14.07 8.16 17.12
C TYR A 457 -13.35 9.50 17.01
N LEU A 458 -13.75 10.33 16.04
CA LEU A 458 -13.14 11.65 15.84
C LEU A 458 -13.57 12.65 16.93
N ALA A 459 -14.81 12.58 17.41
CA ALA A 459 -15.26 13.41 18.51
C ALA A 459 -14.44 13.17 19.78
N ILE A 460 -14.18 11.92 20.14
CA ILE A 460 -13.37 11.59 21.32
C ILE A 460 -11.91 12.01 21.15
N ARG A 461 -11.36 11.93 19.95
CA ARG A 461 -9.94 12.27 19.73
C ARG A 461 -9.67 13.77 19.65
N PHE A 462 -10.63 14.56 19.18
CA PHE A 462 -10.37 15.93 18.72
C PHE A 462 -11.36 16.98 19.21
N LEU A 463 -12.50 16.59 19.80
CA LEU A 463 -13.51 17.51 20.31
C LEU A 463 -13.62 17.45 21.84
N PRO A 464 -14.13 18.52 22.49
CA PRO A 464 -14.43 18.48 23.92
C PRO A 464 -15.44 17.37 24.26
N HIS A 465 -15.15 16.62 25.31
CA HIS A 465 -15.98 15.51 25.77
C HIS A 465 -15.86 15.33 27.30
N ASN A 466 -16.73 14.52 27.89
CA ASN A 466 -16.84 14.30 29.32
C ASN A 466 -16.13 13.05 29.85
N LEU A 467 -15.25 12.40 29.07
CA LEU A 467 -14.34 11.35 29.56
C LEU A 467 -13.20 11.96 30.40
N ALA A 468 -12.86 11.33 31.53
CA ALA A 468 -11.66 11.66 32.28
C ALA A 468 -10.42 11.45 31.42
N ARG A 469 -9.46 12.39 31.51
CA ARG A 469 -8.27 12.45 30.64
C ARG A 469 -7.47 11.15 30.61
N ASP A 470 -7.29 10.53 31.77
CA ASP A 470 -6.50 9.30 31.92
C ASP A 470 -7.24 8.04 31.42
N SER A 471 -8.55 8.15 31.20
CA SER A 471 -9.41 7.06 30.73
C SER A 471 -9.62 7.03 29.22
N ILE A 472 -9.20 8.07 28.48
CA ILE A 472 -9.44 8.18 27.02
C ILE A 472 -8.84 6.98 26.28
N GLY A 473 -7.56 6.67 26.53
CA GLY A 473 -6.89 5.54 25.87
C GLY A 473 -7.56 4.21 26.17
N ARG A 474 -7.96 4.00 27.44
CA ARG A 474 -8.70 2.81 27.86
C ARG A 474 -10.06 2.71 27.17
N PHE A 475 -10.82 3.81 27.10
CA PHE A 475 -12.11 3.84 26.40
C PHE A 475 -11.94 3.50 24.92
N MET A 476 -10.94 4.09 24.25
CA MET A 476 -10.69 3.85 22.83
C MET A 476 -10.42 2.37 22.56
N ILE A 477 -9.60 1.72 23.40
CA ILE A 477 -9.33 0.28 23.32
C ILE A 477 -10.61 -0.51 23.60
N ASP A 478 -11.28 -0.27 24.72
CA ASP A 478 -12.44 -1.06 25.16
C ASP A 478 -13.62 -0.99 24.16
N TYR A 479 -13.84 0.18 23.53
CA TYR A 479 -14.96 0.43 22.62
C TYR A 479 -14.63 0.07 21.16
N PHE A 480 -13.50 0.55 20.62
CA PHE A 480 -13.19 0.41 19.20
C PHE A 480 -12.38 -0.85 18.87
N ASP A 481 -11.41 -1.20 19.72
CA ASP A 481 -10.51 -2.34 19.50
C ASP A 481 -10.94 -3.60 20.28
N GLY A 482 -11.91 -3.45 21.20
CA GLY A 482 -12.42 -4.52 22.04
C GLY A 482 -12.99 -5.68 21.20
N CYS A 483 -12.63 -6.90 21.57
CA CYS A 483 -13.11 -8.11 20.92
C CYS A 483 -13.43 -9.20 21.94
N THR A 484 -14.29 -10.14 21.55
CA THR A 484 -14.52 -11.39 22.27
C THR A 484 -14.14 -12.55 21.34
N ALA A 485 -13.47 -13.58 21.85
CA ALA A 485 -13.10 -14.74 21.05
C ALA A 485 -14.01 -15.92 21.38
N THR A 486 -14.70 -16.47 20.38
CA THR A 486 -15.52 -17.68 20.54
C THR A 486 -15.12 -18.68 19.47
N GLN A 487 -14.65 -19.87 19.87
CA GLN A 487 -14.20 -20.93 18.95
C GLN A 487 -13.14 -20.45 17.92
N GLY A 488 -12.23 -19.57 18.35
CA GLY A 488 -11.17 -19.02 17.49
C GLY A 488 -11.64 -17.92 16.52
N VAL A 489 -12.89 -17.48 16.60
CA VAL A 489 -13.44 -16.37 15.81
C VAL A 489 -13.60 -15.13 16.68
N TYR A 490 -13.01 -14.01 16.25
CA TYR A 490 -13.15 -12.72 16.92
C TYR A 490 -14.51 -12.07 16.61
N ARG A 491 -15.20 -11.66 17.66
CA ARG A 491 -16.53 -11.05 17.68
C ARG A 491 -16.49 -9.67 18.33
N CYS A 492 -17.61 -8.96 18.27
CA CYS A 492 -17.74 -7.61 18.81
C CYS A 492 -17.32 -7.55 20.28
N GLY A 493 -16.63 -6.47 20.68
CA GLY A 493 -16.38 -6.16 22.08
C GLY A 493 -17.66 -5.78 22.82
N GLY A 494 -17.69 -6.05 24.13
CA GLY A 494 -18.87 -5.84 24.97
C GLY A 494 -19.33 -4.37 25.01
N ARG A 495 -18.41 -3.41 25.09
CA ARG A 495 -18.76 -1.98 25.16
C ARG A 495 -19.50 -1.47 23.94
N LYS A 496 -19.01 -1.81 22.74
CA LYS A 496 -19.69 -1.44 21.48
C LYS A 496 -21.04 -2.13 21.38
N LEU A 497 -21.11 -3.43 21.69
CA LEU A 497 -22.35 -4.20 21.62
C LEU A 497 -23.42 -3.64 22.56
N ASP A 498 -23.06 -3.35 23.81
CA ASP A 498 -23.97 -2.77 24.80
C ASP A 498 -24.46 -1.39 24.35
N ALA A 499 -23.55 -0.53 23.86
CA ALA A 499 -23.90 0.80 23.41
C ALA A 499 -24.90 0.78 22.26
N MET A 500 -24.69 -0.09 21.27
CA MET A 500 -25.59 -0.21 20.13
C MET A 500 -26.91 -0.89 20.46
N SER A 501 -26.91 -1.84 21.40
CA SER A 501 -28.13 -2.56 21.81
C SER A 501 -29.03 -1.71 22.71
N ARG A 502 -28.43 -0.84 23.55
CA ARG A 502 -29.16 -0.03 24.53
C ARG A 502 -29.37 1.42 24.09
N GLY A 503 -28.66 1.88 23.06
CA GLY A 503 -28.62 3.29 22.67
C GLY A 503 -27.94 4.21 23.70
N LEU A 504 -27.04 3.66 24.54
CA LEU A 504 -26.38 4.40 25.63
C LEU A 504 -24.91 4.02 25.75
N ILE A 505 -24.02 5.02 25.70
CA ILE A 505 -22.60 4.85 26.04
C ILE A 505 -22.41 5.13 27.53
N ASP A 506 -22.20 4.08 28.32
CA ASP A 506 -22.01 4.19 29.77
C ASP A 506 -20.57 4.57 30.14
N LEU A 507 -20.40 5.77 30.71
CA LEU A 507 -19.10 6.33 31.08
C LEU A 507 -18.72 6.13 32.55
N ARG A 508 -19.57 5.49 33.38
CA ARG A 508 -19.35 5.37 34.83
C ARG A 508 -18.07 4.65 35.25
N THR A 509 -17.47 3.86 34.34
CA THR A 509 -16.19 3.18 34.60
C THR A 509 -14.99 3.94 34.05
N TYR A 510 -15.21 5.09 33.43
CA TYR A 510 -14.19 5.94 32.80
C TYR A 510 -14.10 7.32 33.45
N ASN A 511 -15.06 7.69 34.29
CA ASN A 511 -15.12 8.88 35.14
C ASN A 511 -15.27 8.44 36.59
#